data_AF-A0AAD2DW83-F1
#
_entry.id   AF-A0AAD2DW83-F1
#
_cell.length_a   1.000
_cell.length_b   1.000
_cell.length_c   1.000
_cell.angle_alpha   90.00
_cell.angle_beta   90.00
_cell.angle_gamma   90.00
#
_symmetry.space_group_name_H-M   'P 1'
#
loop_
_entity.id
_entity.type
_entity.pdbx_description
1 polymer ?
#
loop_
_entity_poly.entity_id
_entity_poly.type
_entity_poly.pdbx_seq_one_letter_code
_entity_poly.pdbx_strand_id
1 'polypeptide(L)'
;MCDSKTHTWQEAFKVLGINYNPDGTLNREIQIPMEDATPTADPKQPNQLALSTDIPLSPYNKVYIRLYIPAKTPTYTKLPLIIYLHEGDFVLFSASTVIFHEFCNNIAG
;
A
#
# COMPACT_ATOMS: atom_id res chain seq x y z
N MET A 1 38.42 10.79 -16.31
CA MET A 1 37.74 10.87 -14.99
C MET A 1 36.33 11.31 -15.28
N CYS A 2 35.31 10.47 -15.02
CA CYS A 2 33.92 10.88 -15.19
C CYS A 2 33.52 11.74 -14.00
N ASP A 3 33.02 12.94 -14.25
CA ASP A 3 32.43 13.80 -13.21
C ASP A 3 31.26 13.05 -12.55
N SER A 4 31.38 12.81 -11.25
CA SER A 4 30.28 12.34 -10.42
C SER A 4 29.31 13.50 -10.24
N LYS A 5 28.17 13.47 -10.96
CA LYS A 5 27.05 14.37 -10.64
C LYS A 5 26.53 14.03 -9.25
N THR A 6 26.61 14.98 -8.34
CA THR A 6 25.98 14.87 -7.02
C THR A 6 24.51 15.23 -7.16
N HIS A 7 23.62 14.29 -6.82
CA HIS A 7 22.18 14.53 -6.80
C HIS A 7 21.72 14.99 -5.42
N THR A 8 20.75 15.89 -5.39
CA THR A 8 20.15 16.41 -4.16
C THR A 8 18.87 15.64 -3.80
N TRP A 9 18.49 15.65 -2.53
CA TRP A 9 17.22 15.02 -2.11
C TRP A 9 15.99 15.75 -2.68
N GLN A 10 16.10 17.05 -2.97
CA GLN A 10 15.04 17.83 -3.62
C GLN A 10 14.76 17.33 -5.04
N GLU A 11 15.82 16.99 -5.78
CA GLU A 11 15.68 16.38 -7.10
C GLU A 11 14.98 15.01 -7.01
N ALA A 12 15.31 14.21 -6.00
CA ALA A 12 14.64 12.94 -5.75
C ALA A 12 13.14 13.13 -5.43
N PHE A 13 12.80 14.05 -4.54
CA PHE A 13 11.41 14.39 -4.22
C PHE A 13 10.63 14.85 -5.44
N LYS A 14 11.24 15.71 -6.28
CA LYS A 14 10.63 16.16 -7.52
C LYS A 14 10.32 15.01 -8.48
N VAL A 15 11.22 14.02 -8.61
CA VAL A 15 10.97 12.81 -9.41
C VAL A 15 9.81 11.98 -8.87
N LEU A 16 9.62 11.97 -7.55
CA LEU A 16 8.51 11.28 -6.87
C LEU A 16 7.20 12.10 -6.85
N GLY A 17 7.16 13.28 -7.48
CA GLY A 17 6.00 14.17 -7.44
C GLY A 17 5.75 14.77 -6.05
N ILE A 18 6.81 14.95 -5.27
CA ILE A 18 6.79 15.60 -3.95
C ILE A 18 7.40 16.99 -4.08
N ASN A 19 6.62 18.01 -3.75
CA ASN A 19 7.10 19.38 -3.65
C ASN A 19 7.44 19.70 -2.19
N TYR A 20 8.72 19.99 -1.95
CA TYR A 20 9.21 20.47 -0.66
C TYR A 20 9.02 21.98 -0.55
N ASN A 21 8.31 22.41 0.49
CA ASN A 21 8.04 23.81 0.76
C ASN A 21 9.11 24.42 1.70
N PRO A 22 9.39 25.73 1.62
CA PRO A 22 10.36 26.39 2.51
C PRO A 22 10.03 26.28 4.02
N ASP A 23 8.76 26.04 4.37
CA ASP A 23 8.30 25.83 5.75
C ASP A 23 8.55 24.41 6.27
N GLY A 24 9.14 23.52 5.46
CA GLY A 24 9.43 22.13 5.79
C GLY A 24 8.29 21.15 5.50
N THR A 25 7.15 21.62 4.99
CA THR A 25 6.03 20.74 4.62
C THR A 25 6.25 20.09 3.24
N LEU A 26 5.54 18.98 2.99
CA LEU A 26 5.59 18.23 1.74
C LEU A 26 4.21 18.19 1.07
N ASN A 27 4.12 18.67 -0.16
CA ASN A 27 2.96 18.49 -1.02
C ASN A 27 3.17 17.28 -1.93
N ARG A 28 2.22 16.35 -1.96
CA ARG A 28 2.24 15.17 -2.83
C ARG A 28 1.28 15.42 -3.98
N GLU A 29 1.82 15.55 -5.18
CA GLU A 29 1.05 15.90 -6.37
C GLU A 29 0.73 14.70 -7.25
N ILE A 30 1.47 13.61 -7.07
CA ILE A 30 1.21 12.37 -7.78
C ILE A 30 -0.13 11.76 -7.33
N GLN A 31 -0.98 11.46 -8.31
CA GLN A 31 -2.14 10.62 -8.09
C GLN A 31 -1.70 9.16 -8.14
N ILE A 32 -1.74 8.52 -6.97
CA ILE A 32 -1.37 7.13 -6.84
C ILE A 32 -2.66 6.31 -6.90
N PRO A 33 -2.77 5.33 -7.81
CA PRO A 33 -3.92 4.45 -7.85
C PRO A 33 -4.09 3.69 -6.54
N MET A 34 -5.32 3.68 -6.04
CA MET A 34 -5.72 3.00 -4.82
C MET A 34 -6.87 2.07 -5.16
N GLU A 35 -6.88 0.91 -4.50
CA GLU A 35 -7.95 -0.07 -4.62
C GLU A 35 -8.79 -0.10 -3.35
N ASP A 36 -10.09 -0.27 -3.52
CA ASP A 36 -10.99 -0.52 -2.40
C ASP A 36 -10.79 -1.94 -1.85
N ALA A 37 -11.17 -2.15 -0.60
CA ALA A 37 -11.17 -3.48 -0.03
C ALA A 37 -12.30 -4.32 -0.65
N THR A 38 -12.04 -5.61 -0.86
CA THR A 38 -12.98 -6.55 -1.48
C THR A 38 -13.42 -7.60 -0.46
N PRO A 39 -14.42 -7.30 0.40
CA PRO A 39 -14.78 -8.16 1.54
C PRO A 39 -15.53 -9.43 1.13
N THR A 40 -16.07 -9.46 -0.08
CA THR A 40 -16.88 -10.56 -0.60
C THR A 40 -16.36 -11.00 -1.95
N ALA A 41 -16.55 -12.28 -2.28
CA ALA A 41 -16.19 -12.79 -3.60
C ALA A 41 -16.98 -12.06 -4.69
N ASP A 42 -16.28 -11.50 -5.69
CA ASP A 42 -16.91 -10.90 -6.85
C ASP A 42 -17.18 -11.97 -7.92
N PRO A 43 -18.45 -12.25 -8.28
CA PRO A 43 -18.78 -13.19 -9.35
C PRO A 43 -18.16 -12.84 -10.70
N LYS A 44 -17.79 -11.57 -10.91
CA LYS A 44 -17.12 -11.08 -12.14
C LYS A 44 -15.60 -11.30 -12.12
N GLN A 45 -15.03 -11.65 -10.96
CA GLN A 45 -13.60 -11.94 -10.81
C GLN A 45 -13.39 -13.42 -10.42
N PRO A 46 -13.46 -14.35 -11.40
CA PRO A 46 -13.37 -15.78 -11.13
C PRO A 46 -12.00 -16.21 -10.56
N ASN A 47 -10.98 -15.36 -10.68
CA ASN A 47 -9.62 -15.60 -10.22
C ASN A 47 -9.25 -14.76 -8.98
N GLN A 48 -10.22 -14.34 -8.18
CA GLN A 48 -9.94 -13.60 -6.95
C GLN A 48 -9.11 -14.44 -5.98
N LEU A 49 -7.90 -13.98 -5.67
CA LEU A 49 -6.93 -14.69 -4.83
C LEU A 49 -7.28 -14.55 -3.34
N ALA A 50 -7.70 -13.36 -2.93
CA ALA A 50 -8.00 -13.03 -1.54
C ALA A 50 -9.21 -12.11 -1.40
N LEU A 51 -9.86 -12.19 -0.24
CA LEU A 51 -10.78 -11.20 0.27
C LEU A 51 -10.00 -10.20 1.11
N SER A 52 -10.41 -8.93 1.09
CA SER A 52 -9.79 -7.90 1.92
C SER A 52 -10.81 -7.03 2.66
N THR A 53 -10.44 -6.53 3.83
CA THR A 53 -11.29 -5.64 4.64
C THR A 53 -10.45 -4.65 5.42
N ASP A 54 -10.89 -3.39 5.48
CA ASP A 54 -10.24 -2.34 6.24
C ASP A 54 -10.75 -2.29 7.69
N ILE A 55 -9.83 -2.31 8.64
CA ILE A 55 -10.08 -2.29 10.07
C ILE A 55 -9.43 -1.02 10.67
N PRO A 56 -10.22 -0.02 11.10
CA PRO A 56 -9.66 1.17 11.74
C PRO A 56 -9.03 0.82 13.09
N LEU A 57 -7.85 1.38 13.39
CA LEU A 57 -7.13 1.09 14.64
C LEU A 57 -7.46 2.07 15.76
N SER A 58 -7.87 3.28 15.43
CA SER A 58 -8.17 4.33 16.40
C SER A 58 -9.19 5.29 15.82
N PRO A 59 -10.15 5.79 16.63
CA PRO A 59 -11.05 6.85 16.18
C PRO A 59 -10.35 8.23 16.11
N TYR A 60 -9.14 8.36 16.69
CA TYR A 60 -8.45 9.65 16.81
C TYR A 60 -7.52 9.96 15.63
N ASN A 61 -7.24 8.98 14.78
CA ASN A 61 -6.41 9.14 13.60
C ASN A 61 -6.98 8.33 12.43
N LYS A 62 -6.42 8.48 11.23
CA LYS A 62 -6.87 7.79 10.02
C LYS A 62 -6.12 6.46 9.79
N VAL A 63 -5.52 5.89 10.83
CA VAL A 63 -4.72 4.66 10.72
C VAL A 63 -5.65 3.45 10.70
N TYR A 64 -5.42 2.55 9.76
CA TYR A 64 -6.16 1.31 9.60
C TYR A 64 -5.22 0.17 9.18
N ILE A 65 -5.69 -1.05 9.35
CA ILE A 65 -5.08 -2.26 8.80
C ILE A 65 -6.00 -2.78 7.71
N ARG A 66 -5.43 -3.17 6.56
CA ARG A 66 -6.15 -3.99 5.58
C ARG A 66 -5.83 -5.46 5.85
N LEU A 67 -6.84 -6.22 6.26
CA LEU A 67 -6.74 -7.66 6.47
C LEU A 67 -6.97 -8.37 5.14
N TYR A 68 -6.12 -9.35 4.81
CA TYR A 68 -6.26 -10.22 3.64
C TYR A 68 -6.47 -11.67 4.08
N ILE A 69 -7.42 -12.35 3.45
CA ILE A 69 -7.72 -13.78 3.70
C ILE A 69 -7.84 -14.47 2.33
N PRO A 70 -7.17 -15.62 2.11
CA PRO A 70 -7.30 -16.36 0.85
C PRO A 70 -8.77 -16.66 0.53
N ALA A 71 -9.16 -16.46 -0.73
CA ALA A 71 -10.54 -16.67 -1.19
C ALA A 71 -10.96 -18.15 -1.04
N LYS A 72 -9.98 -19.07 -1.09
CA LYS A 72 -10.15 -20.50 -0.85
C LYS A 72 -9.41 -20.91 0.41
N THR A 73 -10.02 -20.69 1.56
CA THR A 73 -9.47 -21.13 2.85
C THR A 73 -9.71 -22.63 3.06
N PRO A 74 -8.69 -23.41 3.44
CA PRO A 74 -8.89 -24.79 3.87
C PRO A 74 -9.79 -24.80 5.11
N THR A 75 -10.77 -25.70 5.14
CA THR A 75 -11.64 -25.85 6.31
C THR A 75 -10.81 -26.35 7.50
N TYR A 76 -10.99 -25.71 8.66
CA TYR A 76 -10.41 -26.10 9.96
C TYR A 76 -8.89 -25.93 10.14
N THR A 77 -8.21 -25.18 9.27
CA THR A 77 -6.76 -24.90 9.40
C THR A 77 -6.51 -23.44 9.75
N LYS A 78 -5.70 -23.19 10.78
CA LYS A 78 -5.17 -21.84 11.06
C LYS A 78 -4.05 -21.53 10.08
N LEU A 79 -4.06 -20.33 9.51
CA LEU A 79 -3.00 -19.82 8.66
C LEU A 79 -1.97 -19.03 9.50
N PRO A 80 -0.69 -18.98 9.09
CA PRO A 80 0.25 -18.02 9.63
C PRO A 80 -0.26 -16.59 9.45
N LEU A 81 -0.07 -15.75 10.47
CA LEU A 81 -0.35 -14.32 10.37
C LEU A 81 0.90 -13.59 9.93
N ILE A 82 0.80 -12.84 8.83
CA ILE A 82 1.87 -11.98 8.33
C ILE A 82 1.48 -10.53 8.61
N ILE A 83 2.38 -9.77 9.24
CA ILE A 83 2.24 -8.33 9.39
C ILE A 83 3.12 -7.68 8.34
N TYR A 84 2.49 -7.08 7.33
CA TYR A 84 3.15 -6.35 6.26
C TYR A 84 3.02 -4.85 6.49
N LEU A 85 4.12 -4.13 6.32
CA LEU A 85 4.17 -2.67 6.30
C LEU A 85 4.61 -2.27 4.89
N HIS A 86 3.86 -1.37 4.26
CA HIS A 86 4.19 -0.95 2.91
C HIS A 86 5.43 -0.05 2.88
N GLU A 87 6.11 -0.07 1.74
CA GLU A 87 7.25 0.81 1.49
C GLU A 87 6.78 2.21 1.08
N GLY A 88 7.72 3.13 0.87
CA GLY A 88 7.43 4.52 0.47
C GLY A 88 8.30 5.57 1.14
N ASP A 89 9.47 5.18 1.63
CA ASP A 89 10.42 6.04 2.34
C ASP A 89 9.78 6.86 3.46
N PHE A 90 8.78 6.29 4.12
CA PHE A 90 7.98 6.91 5.19
C PHE A 90 7.19 8.16 4.77
N VAL A 91 7.22 8.51 3.48
CA VAL A 91 6.55 9.70 2.95
C VAL A 91 5.41 9.33 2.02
N LEU A 92 5.39 8.20 1.34
CA LEU A 92 4.36 7.88 0.34
C LEU A 92 3.56 6.62 0.67
N PHE A 93 2.45 6.47 -0.06
CA PHE A 93 1.59 5.30 -0.13
C PHE A 93 0.70 5.03 1.08
N SER A 94 -0.08 3.96 0.95
CA SER A 94 -1.13 3.48 1.86
C SER A 94 -1.25 1.98 1.71
N ALA A 95 -1.83 1.28 2.70
CA ALA A 95 -2.17 -0.15 2.58
C ALA A 95 -3.11 -0.45 1.39
N SER A 96 -3.82 0.56 0.90
CA SER A 96 -4.71 0.49 -0.26
C SER A 96 -4.08 0.86 -1.60
N THR A 97 -2.81 1.27 -1.64
CA THR A 97 -2.13 1.53 -2.92
C THR A 97 -2.08 0.27 -3.77
N VAL A 98 -2.46 0.37 -5.05
CA VAL A 98 -2.68 -0.79 -5.93
C VAL A 98 -1.55 -1.80 -5.93
N ILE A 99 -0.29 -1.37 -6.02
CA ILE A 99 0.86 -2.28 -6.08
C ILE A 99 1.04 -3.10 -4.80
N PHE A 100 0.75 -2.50 -3.63
CA PHE A 100 0.81 -3.19 -2.34
C PHE A 100 -0.44 -4.03 -2.11
N HIS A 101 -1.58 -3.58 -2.63
CA HIS A 101 -2.80 -4.36 -2.59
C HIS A 101 -2.68 -5.65 -3.39
N GLU A 102 -2.18 -5.59 -4.62
CA GLU A 102 -1.91 -6.75 -5.47
C GLU A 102 -0.84 -7.65 -4.86
N PHE A 103 0.23 -7.08 -4.31
CA PHE A 103 1.26 -7.85 -3.61
C PHE A 103 0.69 -8.64 -2.43
N CYS A 104 -0.15 -8.01 -1.59
CA CYS A 104 -0.78 -8.69 -0.46
C CYS A 104 -1.81 -9.75 -0.90
N ASN A 105 -2.54 -9.53 -2.00
CA ASN A 105 -3.40 -10.55 -2.59
C ASN A 105 -2.60 -11.80 -3.00
N ASN A 106 -1.40 -11.61 -3.59
CA ASN A 106 -0.51 -12.70 -3.98
C ASN A 106 0.15 -13.42 -2.79
N ILE A 107 0.40 -12.73 -1.68
CA ILE A 107 0.87 -13.37 -0.45
C ILE A 107 -0.23 -14.23 0.19
N ALA A 108 -1.47 -13.74 0.14
CA ALA A 108 -2.59 -14.38 0.81
C ALA A 108 -3.15 -15.57 0.04
N GLY A 109 -3.28 -15.47 -1.30
CA GLY A 109 -3.83 -16.51 -2.18
C GLY A 109 -2.87 -17.65 -2.48
#